data_AF-A0A1H0ZLV8-F1
#
_entry.id   AF-A0A1H0ZLV8-F1
#
_cell.length_a   1.000
_cell.length_b   1.000
_cell.length_c   1.000
_cell.angle_alpha   90.00
_cell.angle_beta   90.00
_cell.angle_gamma   90.00
#
_symmetry.space_group_name_H-M   'P 1'
#
loop_
_entity.id
_entity.type
_entity.pdbx_description
1 polymer ?
#
loop_
_entity_poly.entity_id
_entity_poly.type
_entity_poly.pdbx_seq_one_letter_code
_entity_poly.pdbx_strand_id
1 'polypeptide(L)'
;MSKPASKSKSKPQRASAPGKSPLTDTATLRANARKNIEDGAVTSTYGADKAVVIRLLNDALATEWICVLRYYRHYFMASGMLADSVKAEFLEHAQQEQEHANKISERIVQLGGEPDLNPDTLSKRAHAEYKVGHNLRDMVKEDLIAERIAIDSYREMINYIGDRDTTTKRILESILAQEEEHADEFSDLLDGWIGD
;
A
#
# COMPACT_ATOMS: atom_id res chain seq x y z
N MET A 1 -60.70 23.72 52.31
CA MET A 1 -60.57 22.44 51.58
C MET A 1 -59.09 22.16 51.38
N SER A 2 -58.49 21.30 52.21
CA SER A 2 -57.08 20.92 52.11
C SER A 2 -57.02 19.40 51.94
N LYS A 3 -56.60 18.92 50.77
CA LYS A 3 -56.38 17.49 50.50
C LYS A 3 -54.90 17.13 50.80
N PRO A 4 -54.62 15.95 51.37
CA PRO A 4 -53.26 15.53 51.70
C PRO A 4 -52.55 14.86 50.51
N ALA A 5 -51.21 14.91 50.57
CA ALA A 5 -50.27 14.45 49.56
C ALA A 5 -50.30 12.93 49.31
N SER A 6 -50.22 12.54 48.03
CA SER A 6 -50.03 11.17 47.57
C SER A 6 -48.53 10.85 47.48
N LYS A 7 -48.08 9.82 48.21
CA LYS A 7 -46.72 9.31 48.15
C LYS A 7 -46.49 8.54 46.83
N SER A 8 -45.61 9.06 45.98
CA SER A 8 -45.09 8.36 44.81
C SER A 8 -44.23 7.15 45.24
N LYS A 9 -44.60 5.95 44.78
CA LYS A 9 -43.77 4.74 44.93
C LYS A 9 -42.70 4.74 43.83
N SER A 10 -41.43 4.86 44.20
CA SER A 10 -40.31 4.67 43.29
C SER A 10 -40.25 3.20 42.84
N LYS A 11 -40.16 2.97 41.52
CA LYS A 11 -39.82 1.65 40.96
C LYS A 11 -38.32 1.38 41.19
N PRO A 12 -37.91 0.12 41.39
CA PRO A 12 -36.49 -0.21 41.56
C PRO A 12 -35.77 -0.03 40.22
N GLN A 13 -34.69 0.75 40.22
CA GLN A 13 -33.74 0.79 39.12
C GLN A 13 -33.08 -0.59 38.99
N ARG A 14 -33.20 -1.18 37.81
CA ARG A 14 -32.55 -2.44 37.45
C ARG A 14 -31.05 -2.17 37.31
N ALA A 15 -30.25 -2.67 38.25
CA ALA A 15 -28.80 -2.57 38.17
C ALA A 15 -28.30 -3.29 36.89
N SER A 16 -27.55 -2.58 36.05
CA SER A 16 -26.86 -3.14 34.90
C SER A 16 -25.75 -4.08 35.36
N ALA A 17 -25.70 -5.30 34.81
CA ALA A 17 -24.65 -6.27 35.06
C ALA A 17 -23.26 -5.71 34.65
N PRO A 18 -22.17 -6.07 35.33
CA PRO A 18 -20.83 -5.61 34.98
C PRO A 18 -20.43 -6.19 33.61
N GLY A 19 -20.21 -5.30 32.63
CA GLY A 19 -19.89 -5.66 31.26
C GLY A 19 -18.54 -6.38 31.17
N LYS A 20 -18.50 -7.50 30.43
CA LYS A 20 -17.24 -8.14 30.03
C LYS A 20 -16.42 -7.16 29.19
N SER A 21 -15.12 -7.07 29.44
CA SER A 21 -14.18 -6.27 28.64
C SER A 21 -14.29 -6.66 27.16
N PRO A 22 -14.25 -5.71 26.21
CA PRO A 22 -14.25 -6.02 24.78
C PRO A 22 -12.94 -6.68 24.30
N LEU A 23 -11.91 -6.75 25.16
CA LEU A 23 -10.59 -7.30 24.83
C LEU A 23 -10.43 -8.72 25.36
N THR A 24 -9.74 -9.56 24.59
CA THR A 24 -9.28 -10.90 25.01
C THR A 24 -8.38 -10.78 26.23
N ASP A 25 -8.56 -11.66 27.21
CA ASP A 25 -7.76 -11.65 28.43
C ASP A 25 -6.30 -12.08 28.18
N THR A 26 -5.39 -11.57 29.02
CA THR A 26 -3.95 -11.79 28.87
C THR A 26 -3.53 -13.27 28.97
N ALA A 27 -4.26 -14.10 29.74
CA ALA A 27 -3.93 -15.51 29.86
C ALA A 27 -4.24 -16.25 28.55
N THR A 28 -5.38 -15.95 27.94
CA THR A 28 -5.76 -16.46 26.62
C THR A 28 -4.78 -15.99 25.53
N LEU A 29 -4.40 -14.71 25.51
CA LEU A 29 -3.41 -14.20 24.54
C LEU A 29 -2.08 -14.95 24.65
N ARG A 30 -1.59 -15.15 25.88
CA ARG A 30 -0.35 -15.91 26.13
C ARG A 30 -0.48 -17.39 25.75
N ALA A 31 -1.64 -18.01 25.95
CA ALA A 31 -1.88 -19.39 25.56
C ALA A 31 -1.90 -19.53 24.04
N ASN A 32 -2.55 -18.60 23.34
CA ASN A 32 -2.60 -18.59 21.86
C ASN A 32 -1.23 -18.32 21.25
N ALA A 33 -0.43 -17.42 21.82
CA ALA A 33 0.93 -17.13 21.33
C ALA A 33 1.90 -18.33 21.42
N ARG A 34 1.58 -19.37 22.20
CA ARG A 34 2.36 -20.61 22.27
C ARG A 34 1.93 -21.66 21.24
N LYS A 35 0.79 -21.45 20.59
CA LYS A 35 0.30 -22.31 19.51
C LYS A 35 0.87 -21.79 18.19
N ASN A 36 1.20 -22.70 17.29
CA ASN A 36 1.66 -22.40 15.93
C ASN A 36 2.80 -21.37 15.89
N ILE A 37 3.84 -21.58 16.72
CA ILE A 37 4.98 -20.66 16.81
C ILE A 37 5.73 -20.51 15.48
N GLU A 38 5.64 -21.53 14.63
CA GLU A 38 6.17 -21.58 13.27
C GLU A 38 5.53 -20.57 12.31
N ASP A 39 4.32 -20.05 12.62
CA ASP A 39 3.64 -19.02 11.82
C ASP A 39 4.22 -17.61 12.05
N GLY A 40 5.19 -17.48 12.97
CA GLY A 40 5.92 -16.23 13.20
C GLY A 40 5.04 -15.08 13.65
N ALA A 41 5.07 -13.96 12.91
CA ALA A 41 4.29 -12.75 13.23
C ALA A 41 2.80 -12.88 12.87
N VAL A 42 2.41 -13.93 12.13
CA VAL A 42 1.02 -14.20 11.77
C VAL A 42 0.37 -14.99 12.89
N THR A 43 -0.60 -14.37 13.56
CA THR A 43 -1.34 -15.02 14.65
C THR A 43 -2.76 -15.36 14.22
N SER A 44 -3.47 -16.15 15.02
CA SER A 44 -4.89 -16.51 14.77
C SER A 44 -5.86 -15.32 14.63
N THR A 45 -5.42 -14.09 14.97
CA THR A 45 -6.23 -12.88 14.83
C THR A 45 -6.01 -12.16 13.49
N TYR A 46 -5.11 -12.65 12.62
CA TYR A 46 -4.96 -12.11 11.27
C TYR A 46 -6.25 -12.28 10.48
N GLY A 47 -6.84 -11.17 10.03
CA GLY A 47 -8.23 -11.14 9.56
C GLY A 47 -8.42 -11.25 8.05
N ALA A 48 -7.34 -11.24 7.28
CA ALA A 48 -7.37 -11.29 5.82
C ALA A 48 -7.08 -12.70 5.29
N ASP A 49 -7.49 -12.97 4.04
CA ASP A 49 -7.02 -14.14 3.33
C ASP A 49 -5.55 -13.93 2.93
N LYS A 50 -4.66 -14.58 3.67
CA LYS A 50 -3.22 -14.46 3.53
C LYS A 50 -2.73 -14.78 2.12
N ALA A 51 -3.29 -15.81 1.48
CA ALA A 51 -2.88 -16.21 0.14
C ALA A 51 -3.27 -15.14 -0.90
N VAL A 52 -4.43 -14.52 -0.73
CA VAL A 52 -4.85 -13.41 -1.60
C VAL A 52 -3.98 -12.17 -1.37
N VAL A 53 -3.68 -11.82 -0.11
CA VAL A 53 -2.81 -10.67 0.19
C VAL A 53 -1.42 -10.88 -0.40
N ILE A 54 -0.82 -12.06 -0.23
CA ILE A 54 0.49 -12.40 -0.81
C ILE A 54 0.47 -12.29 -2.34
N ARG A 55 -0.60 -12.74 -3.00
CA ARG A 55 -0.74 -12.60 -4.46
C ARG A 55 -0.77 -11.13 -4.89
N LEU A 56 -1.63 -10.32 -4.26
CA LEU A 56 -1.74 -8.89 -4.57
C LEU A 56 -0.41 -8.16 -4.35
N LEU A 57 0.29 -8.47 -3.26
CA LEU A 57 1.61 -7.92 -2.99
C LEU A 57 2.64 -8.34 -4.04
N ASN A 58 2.58 -9.57 -4.55
CA ASN A 58 3.46 -9.98 -5.64
C ASN A 58 3.13 -9.24 -6.95
N ASP A 59 1.87 -9.00 -7.26
CA ASP A 59 1.46 -8.23 -8.45
C ASP A 59 1.94 -6.76 -8.35
N ALA A 60 1.82 -6.15 -7.17
CA ALA A 60 2.41 -4.84 -6.88
C ALA A 60 3.95 -4.87 -6.99
N LEU A 61 4.62 -5.85 -6.38
CA LEU A 61 6.07 -6.03 -6.48
C LEU A 61 6.57 -6.10 -7.93
N ALA A 62 5.83 -6.79 -8.81
CA ALA A 62 6.16 -6.81 -10.22
C ALA A 62 6.04 -5.44 -10.88
N THR A 63 5.03 -4.67 -10.49
CA THR A 63 4.82 -3.29 -10.96
C THR A 63 6.02 -2.42 -10.57
N GLU A 64 6.43 -2.45 -9.30
CA GLU A 64 7.61 -1.72 -8.81
C GLU A 64 8.87 -2.04 -9.60
N TRP A 65 9.18 -3.32 -9.82
CA TRP A 65 10.38 -3.69 -10.58
C TRP A 65 10.31 -3.29 -12.06
N ILE A 66 9.12 -3.30 -12.67
CA ILE A 66 8.95 -2.77 -14.02
C ILE A 66 9.18 -1.26 -14.05
N CYS A 67 8.68 -0.52 -13.05
CA CYS A 67 8.91 0.93 -12.91
C CYS A 67 10.40 1.23 -12.68
N VAL A 68 11.08 0.54 -11.76
CA VAL A 68 12.55 0.64 -11.55
C VAL A 68 13.30 0.51 -12.87
N LEU A 69 13.03 -0.55 -13.64
CA LEU A 69 13.73 -0.82 -14.89
C LEU A 69 13.40 0.23 -15.97
N ARG A 70 12.17 0.75 -16.00
CA ARG A 70 11.74 1.79 -16.94
C ARG A 70 12.42 3.11 -16.61
N TYR A 71 12.42 3.52 -15.35
CA TYR A 71 13.09 4.73 -14.89
C TYR A 71 14.60 4.69 -15.14
N TYR A 72 15.28 3.59 -14.82
CA TYR A 72 16.71 3.48 -15.15
C TYR A 72 16.96 3.62 -16.65
N ARG A 73 16.11 3.02 -17.49
CA ARG A 73 16.23 3.20 -18.94
C ARG A 73 16.03 4.68 -19.33
N HIS A 74 15.00 5.34 -18.83
CA HIS A 74 14.74 6.75 -19.12
C HIS A 74 15.88 7.65 -18.63
N TYR A 75 16.41 7.42 -17.42
CA TYR A 75 17.60 8.06 -16.88
C TYR A 75 18.80 7.97 -17.82
N PHE A 76 19.12 6.76 -18.32
CA PHE A 76 20.27 6.58 -19.21
C PHE A 76 20.05 7.17 -20.61
N MET A 77 18.81 7.21 -21.09
CA MET A 77 18.44 7.69 -22.42
C MET A 77 18.13 9.19 -22.46
N ALA A 78 17.93 9.83 -21.31
CA ALA A 78 17.66 11.26 -21.19
C ALA A 78 18.83 12.07 -21.79
N SER A 79 18.50 12.89 -22.79
CA SER A 79 19.45 13.72 -23.53
C SER A 79 18.78 14.99 -24.06
N GLY A 80 19.57 16.02 -24.33
CA GLY A 80 19.09 17.33 -24.75
C GLY A 80 19.33 18.42 -23.71
N MET A 81 18.95 19.66 -24.04
CA MET A 81 19.30 20.85 -23.25
C MET A 81 18.64 20.88 -21.85
N LEU A 82 17.48 20.24 -21.69
CA LEU A 82 16.72 20.18 -20.43
C LEU A 82 16.97 18.89 -19.65
N ALA A 83 17.86 18.02 -20.13
CA ALA A 83 17.95 16.64 -19.66
C ALA A 83 18.43 16.52 -18.21
N ASP A 84 19.31 17.39 -17.73
CA ASP A 84 19.96 17.18 -16.42
C ASP A 84 18.96 17.16 -15.25
N SER A 85 17.95 18.04 -15.28
CA SER A 85 16.89 18.09 -14.26
C SER A 85 16.00 16.84 -14.30
N VAL A 86 15.35 16.59 -15.43
CA VAL A 86 14.47 15.42 -15.64
C VAL A 86 15.20 14.10 -15.41
N LYS A 87 16.49 14.04 -15.76
CA LYS A 87 17.34 12.88 -15.51
C LYS A 87 17.56 12.66 -14.01
N ALA A 88 17.73 13.70 -13.21
CA ALA A 88 17.83 13.56 -11.76
C ALA A 88 16.54 12.96 -11.19
N GLU A 89 15.38 13.46 -11.60
CA GLU A 89 14.06 12.94 -11.20
C GLU A 89 13.92 11.45 -11.54
N PHE A 90 14.23 11.04 -12.78
CA PHE A 90 14.18 9.62 -13.15
C PHE A 90 15.09 8.73 -12.30
N LEU A 91 16.25 9.22 -11.86
CA LEU A 91 17.14 8.44 -11.01
C LEU A 91 16.60 8.34 -9.58
N GLU A 92 16.05 9.43 -9.05
CA GLU A 92 15.43 9.49 -7.73
C GLU A 92 14.25 8.53 -7.66
N HIS A 93 13.33 8.61 -8.63
CA HIS A 93 12.15 7.73 -8.67
C HIS A 93 12.58 6.27 -8.82
N ALA A 94 13.56 5.95 -9.68
CA ALA A 94 14.08 4.58 -9.78
C ALA A 94 14.56 3.99 -8.44
N GLN A 95 15.10 4.83 -7.55
CA GLN A 95 15.56 4.42 -6.22
C GLN A 95 14.38 4.29 -5.26
N GLN A 96 13.42 5.20 -5.32
CA GLN A 96 12.20 5.16 -4.51
C GLN A 96 11.32 3.93 -4.86
N GLU A 97 11.14 3.62 -6.14
CA GLU A 97 10.46 2.38 -6.58
C GLU A 97 11.17 1.12 -6.07
N GLN A 98 12.52 1.15 -6.00
CA GLN A 98 13.27 0.04 -5.41
C GLN A 98 13.01 -0.07 -3.91
N GLU A 99 12.87 1.06 -3.20
CA GLU A 99 12.47 1.06 -1.78
C GLU A 99 11.05 0.53 -1.58
N HIS A 100 10.11 0.87 -2.47
CA HIS A 100 8.76 0.29 -2.50
C HIS A 100 8.82 -1.24 -2.66
N ALA A 101 9.55 -1.72 -3.66
CA ALA A 101 9.75 -3.15 -3.91
C ALA A 101 10.34 -3.88 -2.69
N ASN A 102 11.28 -3.26 -1.98
CA ASN A 102 11.88 -3.81 -0.77
C ASN A 102 10.85 -3.94 0.36
N LYS A 103 10.08 -2.87 0.64
CA LYS A 103 9.01 -2.88 1.66
C LYS A 103 7.98 -3.98 1.37
N ILE A 104 7.58 -4.13 0.11
CA ILE A 104 6.63 -5.16 -0.33
C ILE A 104 7.21 -6.57 -0.17
N SER A 105 8.46 -6.78 -0.59
CA SER A 105 9.15 -8.07 -0.47
C SER A 105 9.27 -8.53 0.98
N GLU A 106 9.68 -7.63 1.87
CA GLU A 106 9.74 -7.92 3.31
C GLU A 106 8.35 -8.27 3.85
N ARG A 107 7.31 -7.57 3.40
CA ARG A 107 5.94 -7.85 3.85
C ARG A 107 5.44 -9.21 3.38
N ILE A 108 5.76 -9.61 2.15
CA ILE A 108 5.43 -10.95 1.62
C ILE A 108 6.06 -12.04 2.51
N VAL A 109 7.35 -11.90 2.84
CA VAL A 109 8.07 -12.86 3.71
C VAL A 109 7.48 -12.89 5.11
N GLN A 110 7.12 -11.74 5.69
CA GLN A 110 6.47 -11.68 7.00
C GLN A 110 5.12 -12.41 7.05
N LEU A 111 4.42 -12.48 5.92
CA LEU A 111 3.17 -13.25 5.78
C LEU A 111 3.43 -14.75 5.47
N GLY A 112 4.70 -15.17 5.38
CA GLY A 112 5.10 -16.53 5.05
C GLY A 112 4.94 -16.87 3.57
N GLY A 113 4.94 -15.86 2.69
CA GLY A 113 5.03 -16.03 1.24
C GLY A 113 6.46 -15.88 0.73
N GLU A 114 6.62 -16.08 -0.57
CA GLU A 114 7.89 -15.88 -1.28
C GLU A 114 7.72 -14.71 -2.27
N PRO A 115 8.62 -13.71 -2.27
CA PRO A 115 8.64 -12.66 -3.29
C PRO A 115 9.02 -13.25 -4.65
N ASP A 116 8.14 -13.12 -5.65
CA ASP A 116 8.41 -13.53 -7.03
C ASP A 116 9.14 -12.40 -7.78
N LEU A 117 10.46 -12.55 -7.88
CA LEU A 117 11.35 -11.66 -8.63
C LEU A 117 11.77 -12.23 -9.98
N ASN A 118 11.10 -13.29 -10.47
CA ASN A 118 11.48 -13.93 -11.73
C ASN A 118 11.22 -12.97 -12.92
N PRO A 119 12.25 -12.56 -13.67
CA PRO A 119 12.10 -11.63 -14.79
C PRO A 119 11.13 -12.14 -15.87
N ASP A 120 10.98 -13.46 -16.05
CA ASP A 120 10.09 -14.06 -17.04
C ASP A 120 8.59 -13.91 -16.71
N THR A 121 8.28 -13.54 -15.46
CA THR A 121 6.90 -13.40 -14.96
C THR A 121 6.53 -11.97 -14.62
N LEU A 122 7.50 -11.06 -14.44
CA LEU A 122 7.24 -9.66 -14.02
C LEU A 122 6.18 -8.98 -14.90
N SER A 123 6.40 -8.93 -16.21
CA SER A 123 5.48 -8.22 -17.13
C SER A 123 4.09 -8.84 -17.23
N LYS A 124 3.90 -10.09 -16.82
CA LYS A 124 2.59 -10.77 -16.82
C LYS A 124 1.76 -10.45 -15.58
N ARG A 125 2.42 -10.00 -14.51
CA ARG A 125 1.82 -9.72 -13.19
C ARG A 125 1.74 -8.24 -12.88
N ALA A 126 2.66 -7.44 -13.43
CA ALA A 126 2.68 -6.00 -13.25
C ALA A 126 1.38 -5.35 -13.76
N HIS A 127 0.90 -4.34 -13.05
CA HIS A 127 -0.21 -3.50 -13.48
C HIS A 127 0.24 -2.52 -14.56
N ALA A 128 1.42 -1.91 -14.38
CA ALA A 128 2.02 -0.98 -15.34
C ALA A 128 2.89 -1.69 -16.38
N GLU A 129 2.88 -1.18 -17.61
CA GLU A 129 3.67 -1.72 -18.71
C GLU A 129 5.13 -1.21 -18.70
N TYR A 130 6.02 -2.01 -19.28
CA TYR A 130 7.36 -1.55 -19.67
C TYR A 130 7.27 -0.77 -21.00
N LYS A 131 6.63 0.40 -20.97
CA LYS A 131 6.50 1.27 -22.14
C LYS A 131 7.56 2.36 -22.10
N VAL A 132 8.17 2.63 -23.26
CA VAL A 132 9.34 3.51 -23.35
C VAL A 132 9.04 4.80 -24.08
N GLY A 133 9.62 5.91 -23.63
CA GLY A 133 9.63 7.17 -24.37
C GLY A 133 10.73 7.23 -25.44
N HIS A 134 10.44 7.95 -26.53
CA HIS A 134 11.39 8.18 -27.65
C HIS A 134 12.13 9.52 -27.57
N ASN A 135 11.58 10.48 -26.84
CA ASN A 135 12.20 11.75 -26.49
C ASN A 135 11.89 12.08 -25.02
N LEU A 136 12.51 13.13 -24.46
CA LEU A 136 12.39 13.44 -23.04
C LEU A 136 10.94 13.66 -22.59
N ARG A 137 10.13 14.35 -23.41
CA ARG A 137 8.71 14.59 -23.11
C ARG A 137 7.91 13.30 -23.13
N ASP A 138 8.16 12.42 -24.09
CA ASP A 138 7.50 11.11 -24.16
C ASP A 138 7.88 10.23 -22.97
N MET A 139 9.14 10.26 -22.51
CA MET A 139 9.56 9.52 -21.32
C MET A 139 8.74 9.94 -20.10
N VAL A 140 8.66 11.25 -19.83
CA VAL A 140 7.85 11.82 -18.74
C VAL A 140 6.38 11.44 -18.88
N LYS A 141 5.81 11.48 -20.09
CA LYS A 141 4.41 11.06 -20.33
C LYS A 141 4.18 9.59 -19.99
N GLU A 142 5.07 8.69 -20.43
CA GLU A 142 4.92 7.27 -20.16
C GLU A 142 5.11 6.95 -18.67
N ASP A 143 6.01 7.64 -17.98
CA ASP A 143 6.19 7.51 -16.54
C ASP A 143 4.94 8.00 -15.78
N LEU A 144 4.40 9.18 -16.10
CA LEU A 144 3.15 9.66 -15.52
C LEU A 144 1.96 8.70 -15.73
N ILE A 145 1.87 8.08 -16.91
CA ILE A 145 0.82 7.07 -17.17
C ILE A 145 0.98 5.88 -16.23
N ALA A 146 2.21 5.41 -16.03
CA ALA A 146 2.49 4.31 -15.12
C ALA A 146 2.19 4.68 -13.66
N GLU A 147 2.54 5.90 -13.22
CA GLU A 147 2.21 6.36 -11.86
C GLU A 147 0.71 6.38 -11.61
N ARG A 148 -0.07 6.84 -12.59
CA ARG A 148 -1.54 6.82 -12.48
C ARG A 148 -2.10 5.41 -12.38
N ILE A 149 -1.51 4.44 -13.08
CA ILE A 149 -1.88 3.02 -12.95
C ILE A 149 -1.51 2.48 -11.57
N ALA A 150 -0.33 2.82 -11.06
CA ALA A 150 0.12 2.41 -9.72
C ALA A 150 -0.81 2.99 -8.63
N ILE A 151 -1.12 4.28 -8.69
CA ILE A 151 -2.04 4.98 -7.78
C ILE A 151 -3.40 4.26 -7.71
N ASP A 152 -4.03 4.00 -8.85
CA ASP A 152 -5.34 3.35 -8.87
C ASP A 152 -5.25 1.91 -8.35
N SER A 153 -4.20 1.17 -8.71
CA SER A 153 -3.94 -0.19 -8.21
C SER A 153 -3.77 -0.22 -6.69
N TYR A 154 -2.98 0.71 -6.13
CA TYR A 154 -2.79 0.82 -4.69
C TYR A 154 -4.08 1.19 -3.95
N ARG A 155 -4.88 2.13 -4.48
CA ARG A 155 -6.18 2.47 -3.90
C ARG A 155 -7.12 1.26 -3.87
N GLU A 156 -7.16 0.46 -4.95
CA GLU A 156 -7.95 -0.78 -4.98
C GLU A 156 -7.46 -1.78 -3.94
N MET A 157 -6.14 -2.00 -3.83
CA MET A 157 -5.55 -2.90 -2.85
C MET A 157 -5.81 -2.45 -1.41
N ILE A 158 -5.66 -1.16 -1.09
CA ILE A 158 -5.93 -0.57 0.22
C ILE A 158 -7.39 -0.78 0.61
N ASN A 159 -8.32 -0.49 -0.30
CA ASN A 159 -9.75 -0.70 -0.10
C ASN A 159 -10.09 -2.18 0.10
N TYR A 160 -9.48 -3.06 -0.70
CA TYR A 160 -9.67 -4.49 -0.56
C TYR A 160 -9.16 -4.99 0.79
N ILE A 161 -7.96 -4.62 1.22
CA ILE A 161 -7.38 -5.07 2.49
C ILE A 161 -8.22 -4.56 3.67
N GLY A 162 -8.56 -3.27 3.66
CA GLY A 162 -9.29 -2.62 4.74
C GLY A 162 -8.59 -2.80 6.09
N ASP A 163 -9.36 -2.99 7.16
CA ASP A 163 -8.80 -3.11 8.53
C ASP A 163 -8.43 -4.54 8.92
N ARG A 164 -8.44 -5.47 7.95
CA ARG A 164 -8.14 -6.90 8.16
C ARG A 164 -6.64 -7.19 8.22
N ASP A 165 -5.83 -6.32 7.62
CA ASP A 165 -4.37 -6.33 7.69
C ASP A 165 -3.86 -4.88 7.73
N THR A 166 -3.90 -4.29 8.91
CA THR A 166 -3.53 -2.88 9.13
C THR A 166 -2.07 -2.58 8.80
N THR A 167 -1.18 -3.57 8.94
CA THR A 167 0.24 -3.37 8.63
C THR A 167 0.45 -3.27 7.13
N THR A 168 -0.14 -4.19 6.35
CA THR A 168 -0.06 -4.09 4.88
C THR A 168 -0.73 -2.82 4.39
N LYS A 169 -1.94 -2.49 4.89
CA LYS A 169 -2.63 -1.25 4.54
C LYS A 169 -1.74 -0.02 4.72
N ARG A 170 -1.07 0.12 5.88
CA ARG A 170 -0.17 1.25 6.15
C ARG A 170 1.05 1.31 5.23
N ILE A 171 1.61 0.16 4.85
CA ILE A 171 2.72 0.10 3.88
C ILE A 171 2.22 0.62 2.53
N LEU A 172 1.08 0.12 2.04
CA LEU A 172 0.52 0.54 0.76
C LEU A 172 0.09 2.01 0.77
N GLU A 173 -0.48 2.52 1.86
CA GLU A 173 -0.82 3.94 2.01
C GLU A 173 0.43 4.83 1.93
N SER A 174 1.56 4.39 2.48
CA SER A 174 2.82 5.14 2.38
C SER A 174 3.42 5.14 0.98
N ILE A 175 3.28 4.02 0.25
CA ILE A 175 3.73 3.93 -1.14
C ILE A 175 2.83 4.79 -2.03
N LEU A 176 1.50 4.65 -1.88
CA LEU A 176 0.52 5.46 -2.60
C LEU A 176 0.80 6.97 -2.47
N ALA A 177 1.11 7.45 -1.28
CA ALA A 177 1.41 8.86 -1.06
C ALA A 177 2.64 9.32 -1.86
N GLN A 178 3.63 8.44 -2.04
CA GLN A 178 4.83 8.71 -2.81
C GLN A 178 4.56 8.63 -4.32
N GLU A 179 3.74 7.69 -4.79
CA GLU A 179 3.32 7.67 -6.21
C GLU A 179 2.48 8.90 -6.59
N GLU A 180 1.67 9.41 -5.67
CA GLU A 180 0.92 10.65 -5.87
C GLU A 180 1.86 11.87 -5.99
N GLU A 181 2.98 11.89 -5.27
CA GLU A 181 4.05 12.90 -5.39
C GLU A 181 4.76 12.78 -6.75
N HIS A 182 5.20 11.58 -7.12
CA HIS A 182 5.82 11.33 -8.43
C HIS A 182 4.93 11.78 -9.59
N ALA A 183 3.62 11.49 -9.52
CA ALA A 183 2.66 11.87 -10.55
C ALA A 183 2.48 13.40 -10.63
N ASP A 184 2.50 14.11 -9.51
CA ASP A 184 2.41 15.58 -9.46
C ASP A 184 3.64 16.21 -10.11
N GLU A 185 4.83 15.72 -9.78
CA GLU A 185 6.11 16.21 -10.33
C GLU A 185 6.18 16.03 -11.85
N PHE A 186 5.77 14.86 -12.38
CA PHE A 186 5.71 14.68 -13.84
C PHE A 186 4.63 15.51 -14.50
N SER A 187 3.49 15.73 -13.84
CA SER A 187 2.45 16.62 -14.36
C SER A 187 2.99 18.05 -14.50
N ASP A 188 3.67 18.56 -13.47
CA ASP A 188 4.30 19.88 -13.47
C ASP A 188 5.38 20.00 -14.56
N LEU A 189 6.20 18.97 -14.74
CA LEU A 189 7.18 18.92 -15.84
C LEU A 189 6.49 19.04 -17.20
N LEU A 190 5.38 18.33 -17.42
CA LEU A 190 4.62 18.38 -18.68
C LEU A 190 3.96 19.72 -18.94
N ASP A 191 3.43 20.36 -17.91
CA ASP A 191 2.82 21.70 -17.99
C ASP A 191 3.88 22.78 -18.29
N GLY A 192 5.12 22.59 -17.83
CA GLY A 192 6.26 23.44 -18.16
C GLY A 192 6.74 23.37 -19.62
N TRP A 193 6.33 22.36 -20.38
CA TRP A 193 6.69 22.23 -21.80
C TRP A 193 5.84 23.15 -22.69
N ILE A 194 6.46 24.19 -23.26
CA ILE A 194 5.84 25.06 -24.27
C ILE A 194 6.04 24.46 -25.67
N GLY A 195 4.94 24.23 -26.40
CA GLY A 195 4.93 23.66 -27.76
C GLY A 195 4.45 22.21 -27.78
N ASP A 196 4.32 21.61 -28.97
CA ASP A 196 4.02 20.17 -29.17
C ASP A 196 5.29 19.30 -29.00
#